data_AF-A0ABD3T6H6-F1
#
_entry.id   AF-A0ABD3T6H6-F1
#
_cell.length_a   1.000
_cell.length_b   1.000
_cell.length_c   1.000
_cell.angle_alpha   90.00
_cell.angle_beta   90.00
_cell.angle_gamma   90.00
#
_symmetry.space_group_name_H-M   'P 1'
#
loop_
_entity.id
_entity.type
_entity.pdbx_description
1 polymer ?
#
loop_
_entity_poly.entity_id
_entity_poly.type
_entity_poly.pdbx_seq_one_letter_code
_entity_poly.pdbx_strand_id
1 'polypeptide(L)'
;MFPMIVLVVAMSAVVNGQFSTAVNGQFSTVANGQFPTVTCPFECSCNNTETICTSQSLFPTGMSASTLYFELRDSNIQEILHSSFENLRQLQRIRIVSSNITTLKACSFSNLQNLVKIEIVNSRIKTIEGNAFSHLTNITQIVFHDSRVDTIDSYAFHNIEGVNKFLFERNEIETISPHAFMNISRTANYEIMYNKIRYINSGVIKTMHAVANFNFTGNRITFMLCGNQDALLESNSTAQVFNNTFNCSCELAWIFSLDENDNKTMYFKEQNYCIHQRGDIIQLRTLQIGSLCQSDQPKKCPMLSPSMPYKDCMADFDEPLNPVDKVEYPTKDPKRNGQMAVIMTFFQVLILVFPSYLISVSS
;
A
#
# COMPACT_ATOMS: atom_id res chain seq x y z
N MET A 1 -29.91 26.79 5.45
CA MET A 1 -28.58 27.17 4.93
C MET A 1 -27.82 25.90 4.60
N PHE A 2 -27.76 25.55 3.32
CA PHE A 2 -26.90 24.50 2.77
C PHE A 2 -25.89 25.19 1.83
N PRO A 3 -24.63 24.73 1.73
CA PRO A 3 -23.67 25.36 0.83
C PRO A 3 -23.98 24.96 -0.62
N MET A 4 -24.04 25.97 -1.49
CA MET A 4 -24.15 25.82 -2.94
C MET A 4 -22.91 25.10 -3.49
N ILE A 5 -23.12 23.94 -4.08
CA ILE A 5 -22.17 23.26 -4.97
C ILE A 5 -22.07 24.11 -6.23
N VAL A 6 -20.92 24.76 -6.45
CA VAL A 6 -20.64 25.42 -7.74
C VAL A 6 -20.26 24.32 -8.72
N LEU A 7 -21.24 23.88 -9.51
CA LEU A 7 -21.03 23.05 -10.68
C LEU A 7 -20.32 23.91 -11.73
N VAL A 8 -19.00 23.79 -11.87
CA VAL A 8 -18.30 24.34 -13.04
C VAL A 8 -18.57 23.38 -14.20
N VAL A 9 -19.66 23.62 -14.91
CA VAL A 9 -19.88 23.01 -16.22
C VAL A 9 -18.91 23.69 -17.18
N ALA A 10 -17.94 22.95 -17.70
CA ALA A 10 -17.17 23.37 -18.87
C ALA A 10 -18.14 23.46 -20.06
N MET A 11 -18.67 24.65 -20.31
CA MET A 11 -19.43 24.93 -21.52
C MET A 11 -18.45 25.21 -22.66
N SER A 12 -18.25 24.21 -23.52
CA SER A 12 -17.66 24.41 -24.83
C SER A 12 -18.71 25.06 -25.74
N ALA A 13 -18.61 26.37 -25.96
CA ALA A 13 -19.39 27.03 -27.01
C ALA A 13 -18.60 27.02 -28.32
N VAL A 14 -19.15 26.38 -29.35
CA VAL A 14 -18.64 26.47 -30.72
C VAL A 14 -19.37 27.61 -31.42
N VAL A 15 -18.66 28.71 -31.70
CA VAL A 15 -19.13 29.74 -32.62
C VAL A 15 -18.07 29.90 -33.70
N ASN A 16 -18.43 29.61 -34.95
CA ASN A 16 -17.58 29.71 -36.14
C ASN A 16 -16.23 28.96 -36.09
N GLY A 17 -16.22 27.73 -35.57
CA GLY A 17 -15.07 26.82 -35.73
C GLY A 17 -13.82 27.18 -34.90
N GLN A 18 -13.95 28.04 -33.88
CA GLN A 18 -12.87 28.35 -32.93
C GLN A 18 -13.29 27.96 -31.51
N PHE A 19 -12.49 27.09 -30.87
CA PHE A 19 -12.63 26.78 -29.44
C PHE A 19 -12.04 27.94 -28.62
N SER A 20 -12.83 28.50 -27.70
CA SER A 20 -12.34 29.45 -26.69
C SER A 20 -12.58 28.87 -25.30
N THR A 21 -11.50 28.74 -24.51
CA THR A 21 -11.57 28.49 -23.06
C THR A 21 -11.20 29.77 -22.33
N ALA A 22 -12.05 30.21 -21.40
CA ALA A 22 -11.81 31.41 -20.62
C ALA A 22 -10.78 31.16 -19.50
N VAL A 23 -9.74 32.00 -19.44
CA VAL A 23 -8.82 32.10 -18.30
C VAL A 23 -8.88 33.54 -17.79
N ASN A 24 -9.22 33.74 -16.51
CA ASN A 24 -9.27 35.04 -15.82
C ASN A 24 -10.08 36.16 -16.53
N GLY A 25 -11.21 35.85 -17.14
CA GLY A 25 -12.12 36.86 -17.67
C GLY A 25 -11.57 37.72 -18.82
N GLN A 26 -10.46 37.31 -19.46
CA GLN A 26 -9.92 37.97 -20.64
C GLN A 26 -9.97 37.03 -21.85
N PHE A 27 -10.66 37.47 -22.90
CA PHE A 27 -10.66 36.82 -24.20
C PHE A 27 -9.37 37.21 -24.94
N SER A 28 -8.48 36.23 -25.15
CA SER A 28 -7.31 36.39 -26.01
C SER A 28 -7.55 35.65 -27.32
N THR A 29 -7.67 36.39 -28.42
CA THR A 29 -7.75 35.83 -29.78
C THR A 29 -6.37 35.31 -30.20
N VAL A 30 -6.25 34.01 -30.47
CA VAL A 30 -5.03 33.40 -30.97
C VAL A 30 -5.00 33.51 -32.50
N ALA A 31 -4.16 34.41 -33.02
CA ALA A 31 -3.77 34.41 -34.42
C ALA A 31 -2.54 33.49 -34.58
N ASN A 32 -2.65 32.52 -35.49
CA ASN A 32 -1.72 31.41 -35.75
C ASN A 32 -1.77 30.28 -34.72
N GLY A 33 -2.24 29.11 -35.17
CA GLY A 33 -2.54 27.91 -34.38
C GLY A 33 -1.35 27.23 -33.73
N GLN A 34 -0.70 27.91 -32.80
CA GLN A 34 0.25 27.33 -31.86
C GLN A 34 -0.16 27.78 -30.46
N PHE A 35 -0.97 26.94 -29.81
CA PHE A 35 -1.29 27.13 -28.40
C PHE A 35 0.02 27.07 -27.60
N PRO A 36 0.31 28.05 -26.72
CA PRO A 36 1.37 27.84 -25.75
C PRO A 36 0.96 26.62 -24.91
N THR A 37 1.71 25.54 -24.99
CA THR A 37 1.52 24.34 -24.16
C THR A 37 1.71 24.77 -22.71
N VAL A 38 0.63 25.02 -21.98
CA VAL A 38 0.68 25.27 -20.55
C VAL A 38 1.06 23.94 -19.89
N THR A 39 2.34 23.76 -19.59
CA THR A 39 2.96 22.53 -19.06
C THR A 39 2.96 22.47 -17.54
N CYS A 40 2.28 23.41 -16.89
CA CYS A 40 2.18 23.48 -15.44
C CYS A 40 0.71 23.38 -15.00
N PRO A 41 0.35 22.41 -14.16
CA PRO A 41 -1.02 22.27 -13.68
C PRO A 41 -1.46 23.47 -12.84
N PHE A 42 -2.79 23.64 -12.73
CA PHE A 42 -3.38 24.67 -11.87
C PHE A 42 -2.97 24.46 -10.40
N GLU A 43 -2.69 25.54 -9.67
CA GLU A 43 -2.20 25.53 -8.28
C GLU A 43 -0.87 24.75 -8.08
N CYS A 44 -0.09 24.65 -9.15
CA CYS A 44 1.28 24.14 -9.12
C CYS A 44 2.30 25.22 -9.53
N SER A 45 3.52 25.06 -9.02
CA SER A 45 4.70 25.80 -9.40
C SER A 45 5.65 24.86 -10.12
N CYS A 46 5.97 25.18 -11.38
CA CYS A 46 6.83 24.34 -12.21
C CYS A 46 8.12 25.09 -12.59
N ASN A 47 9.27 24.47 -12.37
CA ASN A 47 10.58 25.01 -12.69
C ASN A 47 11.45 23.94 -13.37
N ASN A 48 11.63 24.01 -14.68
CA ASN A 48 12.37 23.07 -15.52
C ASN A 48 11.91 21.61 -15.37
N THR A 49 12.40 20.94 -14.33
CA THR A 49 12.21 19.53 -14.01
C THR A 49 11.52 19.32 -12.66
N GLU A 50 11.17 20.39 -11.95
CA GLU A 50 10.49 20.33 -10.66
C GLU A 50 9.04 20.80 -10.82
N THR A 51 8.10 20.04 -10.25
CA THR A 51 6.70 20.41 -10.16
C THR A 51 6.24 20.28 -8.71
N ILE A 52 5.81 21.39 -8.11
CA ILE A 52 5.33 21.44 -6.73
C ILE A 52 3.88 21.90 -6.76
N CYS A 53 2.98 21.05 -6.28
CA CYS A 53 1.54 21.30 -6.28
C CYS A 53 1.02 21.43 -4.85
N THR A 54 0.13 22.40 -4.64
CA THR A 54 -0.48 22.65 -3.32
C THR A 54 -2.00 22.69 -3.44
N SER A 55 -2.70 22.44 -2.32
CA SER A 55 -4.16 22.62 -2.20
C SER A 55 -5.02 21.85 -3.21
N GLN A 56 -4.48 20.76 -3.77
CA GLN A 56 -5.15 20.03 -4.83
C GLN A 56 -6.34 19.23 -4.29
N SER A 57 -7.45 19.24 -5.03
CA SER A 57 -8.63 18.40 -4.75
C SER A 57 -8.68 17.13 -5.63
N LEU A 58 -7.97 17.15 -6.75
CA LEU A 58 -7.77 16.03 -7.68
C LEU A 58 -6.28 15.94 -8.01
N PHE A 59 -5.83 14.77 -8.48
CA PHE A 59 -4.43 14.62 -8.87
C PHE A 59 -4.10 15.59 -10.04
N PRO A 60 -3.01 16.38 -9.97
CA PRO A 60 -2.67 17.37 -11.01
C PRO A 60 -2.45 16.73 -12.39
N THR A 61 -3.06 17.29 -13.43
CA THR A 61 -2.89 16.85 -14.82
C THR A 61 -2.10 17.87 -15.64
N GLY A 62 -1.39 17.40 -16.68
CA GLY A 62 -0.66 18.29 -17.59
C GLY A 62 0.76 18.65 -17.13
N MET A 63 1.33 17.89 -16.18
CA MET A 63 2.74 17.99 -15.80
C MET A 63 3.66 17.67 -16.98
N SER A 64 4.80 18.37 -17.08
CA SER A 64 5.81 18.12 -18.12
C SER A 64 6.40 16.71 -18.01
N ALA A 65 6.56 16.02 -19.14
CA ALA A 65 7.26 14.73 -19.22
C ALA A 65 8.75 14.81 -18.81
N SER A 66 9.32 16.02 -18.79
CA SER A 66 10.68 16.29 -18.28
C SER A 66 10.77 16.38 -16.75
N THR A 67 9.66 16.24 -16.02
CA THR A 67 9.64 16.33 -14.56
C THR A 67 10.45 15.20 -13.93
N LEU A 68 11.45 15.58 -13.13
CA LEU A 68 12.30 14.70 -12.34
C LEU A 68 11.91 14.70 -10.86
N TYR A 69 11.37 15.81 -10.36
CA TYR A 69 10.91 15.98 -8.98
C TYR A 69 9.44 16.40 -8.95
N PHE A 70 8.62 15.61 -8.27
CA PHE A 70 7.23 15.96 -8.00
C PHE A 70 6.99 16.06 -6.51
N GLU A 71 6.43 17.18 -6.06
CA GLU A 71 5.95 17.36 -4.70
C GLU A 71 4.46 17.70 -4.69
N LEU A 72 3.71 16.98 -3.87
CA LEU A 72 2.32 17.26 -3.56
C LEU A 72 2.19 17.62 -2.08
N ARG A 73 1.61 18.78 -1.80
CA ARG A 73 1.54 19.33 -0.45
C ARG A 73 0.13 19.80 -0.10
N ASP A 74 -0.27 19.62 1.15
CA ASP A 74 -1.50 20.19 1.72
C ASP A 74 -2.73 19.93 0.84
N SER A 75 -2.81 18.73 0.26
CA SER A 75 -3.80 18.38 -0.76
C SER A 75 -4.80 17.34 -0.25
N ASN A 76 -6.02 17.38 -0.75
CA ASN A 76 -7.12 16.50 -0.35
C ASN A 76 -7.54 15.54 -1.48
N ILE A 77 -6.57 14.77 -1.96
CA ILE A 77 -6.76 13.77 -3.02
C ILE A 77 -7.06 12.42 -2.36
N GLN A 78 -8.14 11.74 -2.75
CA GLN A 78 -8.55 10.48 -2.11
C GLN A 78 -7.63 9.31 -2.48
N GLU A 79 -7.25 9.21 -3.75
CA GLU A 79 -6.46 8.10 -4.29
C GLU A 79 -5.44 8.58 -5.33
N ILE A 80 -4.34 7.84 -5.41
CA ILE A 80 -3.41 7.91 -6.53
C ILE A 80 -3.69 6.69 -7.39
N LEU A 81 -3.83 6.88 -8.70
CA LEU A 81 -4.12 5.83 -9.66
C LEU A 81 -2.86 5.51 -10.48
N HIS A 82 -2.85 4.36 -11.16
CA HIS A 82 -1.77 4.01 -12.09
C HIS A 82 -1.54 5.10 -13.17
N SER A 83 -2.63 5.66 -13.70
CA SER A 83 -2.60 6.71 -14.74
C SER A 83 -2.07 8.05 -14.24
N SER A 84 -1.96 8.28 -12.92
CA SER A 84 -1.49 9.54 -12.34
C SER A 84 -0.06 9.90 -12.78
N PHE A 85 0.79 8.90 -13.02
CA PHE A 85 2.20 9.11 -13.39
C PHE A 85 2.57 8.59 -14.79
N GLU A 86 1.58 8.24 -15.61
CA GLU A 86 1.79 7.54 -16.90
C GLU A 86 2.78 8.25 -17.84
N ASN A 87 2.73 9.59 -17.88
CA ASN A 87 3.58 10.43 -18.72
C ASN A 87 4.88 10.89 -18.04
N LEU A 88 5.10 10.53 -16.78
CA LEU A 88 6.23 11.00 -15.96
C LEU A 88 7.34 9.94 -15.87
N ARG A 89 7.74 9.39 -17.02
CA ARG A 89 8.71 8.27 -17.09
C ARG A 89 10.12 8.67 -16.63
N GLN A 90 10.45 9.96 -16.61
CA GLN A 90 11.72 10.50 -16.13
C GLN A 90 11.73 10.78 -14.61
N LEU A 91 10.61 10.58 -13.92
CA LEU A 91 10.47 10.96 -12.52
C LEU A 91 11.44 10.20 -11.64
N GLN A 92 12.22 10.94 -10.85
CA GLN A 92 13.26 10.39 -9.97
C GLN A 92 12.87 10.48 -8.50
N ARG A 93 12.06 11.48 -8.13
CA ARG A 93 11.68 11.72 -6.74
C ARG A 93 10.22 12.13 -6.65
N ILE A 94 9.50 11.48 -5.74
CA ILE A 94 8.14 11.85 -5.35
C ILE A 94 8.14 12.20 -3.87
N ARG A 95 7.60 13.37 -3.53
CA ARG A 95 7.36 13.79 -2.16
C ARG A 95 5.89 14.10 -1.96
N ILE A 96 5.25 13.50 -0.97
CA ILE A 96 3.86 13.79 -0.59
C ILE A 96 3.87 14.25 0.86
N VAL A 97 3.36 15.45 1.13
CA VAL A 97 3.41 16.08 2.45
C VAL A 97 2.03 16.54 2.88
N SER A 98 1.64 16.24 4.11
CA SER A 98 0.42 16.79 4.73
C SER A 98 -0.84 16.60 3.86
N SER A 99 -0.93 15.49 3.14
CA SER A 99 -1.99 15.25 2.16
C SER A 99 -2.92 14.11 2.60
N ASN A 100 -4.21 14.25 2.32
CA ASN A 100 -5.24 13.32 2.78
C ASN A 100 -5.50 12.18 1.77
N ILE A 101 -4.44 11.45 1.41
CA ILE A 101 -4.50 10.30 0.51
C ILE A 101 -4.85 9.08 1.33
N THR A 102 -6.02 8.47 1.11
CA THR A 102 -6.49 7.35 1.93
C THR A 102 -5.90 6.02 1.50
N THR A 103 -5.66 5.85 0.21
CA THR A 103 -5.21 4.57 -0.35
C THR A 103 -4.19 4.78 -1.46
N LEU A 104 -3.09 4.04 -1.40
CA LEU A 104 -2.21 3.84 -2.55
C LEU A 104 -2.73 2.61 -3.29
N LYS A 105 -3.41 2.85 -4.41
CA LYS A 105 -4.04 1.80 -5.21
C LYS A 105 -3.03 0.87 -5.85
N ALA A 106 -3.49 -0.32 -6.21
CA ALA A 106 -2.70 -1.23 -7.03
C ALA A 106 -2.08 -0.50 -8.23
N CYS A 107 -0.79 -0.74 -8.49
CA CYS A 107 -0.04 -0.17 -9.60
C CYS A 107 0.14 1.37 -9.57
N SER A 108 -0.15 2.06 -8.45
CA SER A 108 -0.03 3.54 -8.33
C SER A 108 1.32 4.09 -8.74
N PHE A 109 2.42 3.41 -8.34
CA PHE A 109 3.78 3.80 -8.66
C PHE A 109 4.49 2.77 -9.54
N SER A 110 3.75 1.86 -10.18
CA SER A 110 4.38 0.77 -10.92
C SER A 110 5.15 1.29 -12.14
N ASN A 111 6.22 0.56 -12.52
CA ASN A 111 7.00 0.82 -13.74
C ASN A 111 7.62 2.22 -13.85
N LEU A 112 7.76 2.96 -12.74
CA LEU A 112 8.54 4.19 -12.68
C LEU A 112 10.04 3.84 -12.57
N GLN A 113 10.61 3.34 -13.66
CA GLN A 113 11.96 2.75 -13.70
C GLN A 113 13.08 3.73 -13.33
N ASN A 114 12.87 5.05 -13.48
CA ASN A 114 13.85 6.07 -13.08
C ASN A 114 13.67 6.56 -11.65
N LEU A 115 12.64 6.09 -10.94
CA LEU A 115 12.31 6.56 -9.61
C LEU A 115 13.34 6.06 -8.60
N VAL A 116 13.96 6.99 -7.89
CA VAL A 116 15.03 6.74 -6.92
C VAL A 116 14.50 6.83 -5.49
N LYS A 117 13.54 7.72 -5.22
CA LYS A 117 13.01 7.93 -3.87
C LYS A 117 11.53 8.29 -3.88
N ILE A 118 10.75 7.64 -3.02
CA ILE A 118 9.41 8.09 -2.64
C ILE A 118 9.42 8.41 -1.15
N GLU A 119 8.91 9.58 -0.79
CA GLU A 119 8.76 10.02 0.58
C GLU A 119 7.36 10.56 0.85
N ILE A 120 6.66 9.96 1.80
CA ILE A 120 5.32 10.36 2.22
C ILE A 120 5.35 10.72 3.70
N VAL A 121 4.99 11.97 3.99
CA VAL A 121 5.14 12.57 5.32
C VAL A 121 3.83 13.19 5.78
N ASN A 122 3.46 12.95 7.04
CA ASN A 122 2.31 13.58 7.69
C ASN A 122 0.99 13.42 6.90
N SER A 123 0.85 12.31 6.18
CA SER A 123 -0.31 12.04 5.32
C SER A 123 -1.26 11.03 5.97
N ARG A 124 -2.32 10.59 5.27
CA ARG A 124 -3.34 9.69 5.87
C ARG A 124 -3.56 8.41 5.07
N ILE A 125 -2.47 7.77 4.67
CA ILE A 125 -2.51 6.54 3.88
C ILE A 125 -2.89 5.42 4.81
N LYS A 126 -4.09 4.85 4.67
CA LYS A 126 -4.52 3.70 5.48
C LYS A 126 -3.95 2.40 4.95
N THR A 127 -4.03 2.22 3.63
CA THR A 127 -3.70 0.95 2.98
C THR A 127 -2.73 1.15 1.83
N ILE A 128 -1.71 0.30 1.78
CA ILE A 128 -0.86 0.10 0.61
C ILE A 128 -1.29 -1.20 -0.05
N GLU A 129 -2.03 -1.07 -1.16
CA GLU A 129 -2.57 -2.22 -1.88
C GLU A 129 -1.47 -3.02 -2.60
N GLY A 130 -1.78 -4.27 -2.95
CA GLY A 130 -0.87 -5.13 -3.72
C GLY A 130 -0.40 -4.48 -5.01
N ASN A 131 0.89 -4.65 -5.31
CA ASN A 131 1.58 -4.06 -6.47
C ASN A 131 1.61 -2.53 -6.52
N ALA A 132 1.29 -1.80 -5.45
CA ALA A 132 1.38 -0.34 -5.44
C ALA A 132 2.78 0.18 -5.84
N PHE A 133 3.85 -0.58 -5.52
CA PHE A 133 5.25 -0.26 -5.82
C PHE A 133 5.93 -1.31 -6.73
N SER A 134 5.20 -1.97 -7.62
CA SER A 134 5.76 -3.07 -8.41
C SER A 134 6.73 -2.62 -9.51
N HIS A 135 7.74 -3.45 -9.82
CA HIS A 135 8.65 -3.28 -10.96
C HIS A 135 9.45 -1.97 -10.93
N LEU A 136 9.89 -1.57 -9.74
CA LEU A 136 10.76 -0.41 -9.53
C LEU A 136 12.23 -0.85 -9.54
N THR A 137 12.93 -0.59 -10.64
CA THR A 137 14.31 -1.05 -10.85
C THR A 137 15.35 -0.17 -10.17
N ASN A 138 15.19 1.16 -10.21
CA ASN A 138 16.16 2.11 -9.64
C ASN A 138 15.79 2.68 -8.26
N ILE A 139 14.65 2.28 -7.68
CA ILE A 139 14.22 2.81 -6.37
C ILE A 139 15.24 2.42 -5.31
N THR A 140 15.64 3.38 -4.48
CA THR A 140 16.59 3.14 -3.38
C THR A 140 15.90 3.25 -2.04
N GLN A 141 14.98 4.21 -1.90
CA GLN A 141 14.34 4.54 -0.63
C GLN A 141 12.83 4.68 -0.78
N ILE A 142 12.10 3.97 0.07
CA ILE A 142 10.65 4.11 0.25
C ILE A 142 10.43 4.53 1.70
N VAL A 143 9.93 5.74 1.90
CA VAL A 143 9.85 6.38 3.22
C VAL A 143 8.42 6.82 3.50
N PHE A 144 7.88 6.36 4.64
CA PHE A 144 6.61 6.75 5.21
C PHE A 144 6.82 7.20 6.65
N HIS A 145 6.50 8.46 6.93
CA HIS A 145 6.72 9.07 8.22
C HIS A 145 5.44 9.76 8.71
N ASP A 146 4.99 9.44 9.92
CA ASP A 146 3.79 10.04 10.52
C ASP A 146 2.56 10.01 9.58
N SER A 147 2.43 8.95 8.76
CA SER A 147 1.48 8.89 7.63
C SER A 147 0.30 7.93 7.83
N ARG A 148 0.16 7.38 9.04
CA ARG A 148 -0.97 6.54 9.50
C ARG A 148 -1.25 5.29 8.66
N VAL A 149 -0.22 4.71 8.04
CA VAL A 149 -0.30 3.39 7.39
C VAL A 149 -0.76 2.36 8.40
N ASP A 150 -1.83 1.62 8.08
CA ASP A 150 -2.44 0.58 8.93
C ASP A 150 -2.12 -0.82 8.37
N THR A 151 -2.29 -1.00 7.07
CA THR A 151 -2.09 -2.31 6.42
C THR A 151 -1.18 -2.22 5.20
N ILE A 152 -0.27 -3.19 5.11
CA ILE A 152 0.54 -3.47 3.92
C ILE A 152 0.08 -4.81 3.34
N ASP A 153 -0.47 -4.78 2.13
CA ASP A 153 -1.01 -5.97 1.48
C ASP A 153 0.07 -6.85 0.85
N SER A 154 -0.31 -8.09 0.54
CA SER A 154 0.56 -9.03 -0.17
C SER A 154 1.02 -8.41 -1.49
N TYR A 155 2.30 -8.61 -1.85
CA TYR A 155 2.89 -8.07 -3.07
C TYR A 155 2.90 -6.53 -3.17
N ALA A 156 2.63 -5.78 -2.10
CA ALA A 156 2.72 -4.31 -2.12
C ALA A 156 4.07 -3.79 -2.68
N PHE A 157 5.16 -4.49 -2.35
CA PHE A 157 6.53 -4.23 -2.79
C PHE A 157 7.10 -5.43 -3.56
N HIS A 158 6.60 -5.64 -4.78
CA HIS A 158 6.95 -6.81 -5.61
C HIS A 158 7.88 -6.48 -6.77
N ASN A 159 8.84 -7.36 -7.09
CA ASN A 159 9.80 -7.19 -8.19
C ASN A 159 10.56 -5.85 -8.10
N ILE A 160 11.11 -5.56 -6.93
CA ILE A 160 11.90 -4.34 -6.70
C ILE A 160 13.38 -4.70 -6.69
N GLU A 161 14.15 -4.13 -7.60
CA GLU A 161 15.57 -4.50 -7.77
C GLU A 161 16.52 -3.61 -6.97
N GLY A 162 16.19 -2.33 -6.82
CA GLY A 162 17.14 -1.32 -6.35
C GLY A 162 17.13 -1.01 -4.84
N VAL A 163 16.07 -1.40 -4.13
CA VAL A 163 15.74 -0.80 -2.82
C VAL A 163 16.76 -1.18 -1.76
N ASN A 164 17.28 -0.18 -1.06
CA ASN A 164 18.17 -0.37 0.08
C ASN A 164 17.49 -0.05 1.42
N LYS A 165 16.39 0.70 1.41
CA LYS A 165 15.72 1.13 2.65
C LYS A 165 14.20 1.26 2.49
N PHE A 166 13.50 0.49 3.31
CA PHE A 166 12.10 0.72 3.66
C PHE A 166 12.06 1.36 5.05
N LEU A 167 11.55 2.59 5.13
CA LEU A 167 11.38 3.29 6.40
C LEU A 167 9.89 3.56 6.62
N PHE A 168 9.32 2.90 7.63
CA PHE A 168 7.96 3.12 8.10
C PHE A 168 8.03 3.50 9.56
N GLU A 169 8.18 4.80 9.83
CA GLU A 169 8.36 5.30 11.18
C GLU A 169 7.11 6.06 11.65
N ARG A 170 6.65 5.77 12.88
CA ARG A 170 5.49 6.42 13.51
C ARG A 170 4.24 6.37 12.63
N ASN A 171 3.96 5.18 12.07
CA ASN A 171 2.68 4.91 11.43
C ASN A 171 1.79 4.09 12.39
N GLU A 172 0.74 3.49 11.87
CA GLU A 172 -0.23 2.72 12.64
C GLU A 172 -0.25 1.25 12.23
N ILE A 173 0.84 0.74 11.63
CA ILE A 173 0.82 -0.54 10.92
C ILE A 173 0.50 -1.64 11.92
N GLU A 174 -0.63 -2.33 11.74
CA GLU A 174 -1.01 -3.50 12.55
C GLU A 174 -0.63 -4.80 11.84
N THR A 175 -0.78 -4.82 10.51
CA THR A 175 -0.62 -6.03 9.69
C THR A 175 0.28 -5.79 8.48
N ILE A 176 1.27 -6.67 8.33
CA ILE A 176 2.04 -6.85 7.10
C ILE A 176 1.67 -8.23 6.57
N SER A 177 1.04 -8.26 5.39
CA SER A 177 0.58 -9.51 4.78
C SER A 177 1.78 -10.36 4.31
N PRO A 178 1.64 -11.70 4.31
CA PRO A 178 2.66 -12.58 3.73
C PRO A 178 3.02 -12.17 2.30
N HIS A 179 4.28 -12.30 1.90
CA HIS A 179 4.75 -11.93 0.56
C HIS A 179 4.65 -10.42 0.22
N ALA A 180 4.38 -9.54 1.18
CA ALA A 180 4.40 -8.08 0.96
C ALA A 180 5.71 -7.58 0.33
N PHE A 181 6.84 -8.24 0.63
CA PHE A 181 8.19 -7.91 0.19
C PHE A 181 8.80 -9.00 -0.72
N MET A 182 7.97 -9.66 -1.53
CA MET A 182 8.42 -10.78 -2.37
C MET A 182 9.20 -10.32 -3.60
N ASN A 183 10.29 -11.05 -3.89
CA ASN A 183 11.19 -10.80 -5.03
C ASN A 183 11.87 -9.42 -4.98
N ILE A 184 12.50 -9.12 -3.85
CA ILE A 184 13.41 -7.99 -3.71
C ILE A 184 14.84 -8.49 -3.96
N SER A 185 15.49 -7.95 -4.99
CA SER A 185 16.73 -8.53 -5.52
C SER A 185 17.99 -8.11 -4.73
N ARG A 186 17.93 -6.99 -4.00
CA ARG A 186 19.07 -6.42 -3.27
C ARG A 186 18.90 -6.53 -1.77
N THR A 187 20.05 -6.52 -1.09
CA THR A 187 20.07 -6.44 0.36
C THR A 187 19.44 -5.14 0.85
N ALA A 188 18.42 -5.23 1.71
CA ALA A 188 17.64 -4.08 2.15
C ALA A 188 17.61 -3.91 3.67
N ASN A 189 17.45 -2.66 4.10
CA ASN A 189 17.17 -2.25 5.47
C ASN A 189 15.66 -2.09 5.64
N TYR A 190 15.06 -2.86 6.55
CA TYR A 190 13.65 -2.79 6.91
C TYR A 190 13.52 -2.11 8.27
N GLU A 191 13.27 -0.80 8.26
CA GLU A 191 13.11 0.04 9.44
C GLU A 191 11.63 0.36 9.65
N ILE A 192 10.91 -0.52 10.35
CA ILE A 192 9.47 -0.43 10.62
C ILE A 192 9.28 -0.16 12.12
N MET A 193 9.50 1.09 12.51
CA MET A 193 9.62 1.50 13.92
C MET A 193 8.40 2.27 14.41
N TYR A 194 8.07 2.12 15.69
CA TYR A 194 7.00 2.88 16.34
C TYR A 194 5.65 2.70 15.64
N ASN A 195 5.30 1.44 15.34
CA ASN A 195 4.03 1.04 14.74
C ASN A 195 3.21 0.20 15.74
N LYS A 196 2.19 -0.50 15.26
CA LYS A 196 1.26 -1.30 16.07
C LYS A 196 1.33 -2.80 15.74
N ILE A 197 2.41 -3.26 15.12
CA ILE A 197 2.52 -4.63 14.60
C ILE A 197 2.44 -5.61 15.76
N ARG A 198 1.50 -6.56 15.68
CA ARG A 198 1.27 -7.58 16.73
C ARG A 198 1.91 -8.93 16.42
N TYR A 199 2.07 -9.25 15.15
CA TYR A 199 2.54 -10.55 14.67
C TYR A 199 3.53 -10.34 13.55
N ILE A 200 4.69 -11.01 13.62
CA ILE A 200 5.57 -11.13 12.46
C ILE A 200 5.38 -12.52 11.87
N ASN A 201 4.62 -12.59 10.78
CA ASN A 201 4.34 -13.84 10.08
C ASN A 201 5.60 -14.37 9.39
N SER A 202 5.84 -15.69 9.42
CA SER A 202 7.01 -16.28 8.77
C SER A 202 7.03 -16.08 7.25
N GLY A 203 5.86 -15.93 6.62
CA GLY A 203 5.75 -15.60 5.20
C GLY A 203 6.21 -14.19 4.86
N VAL A 204 6.34 -13.28 5.84
CA VAL A 204 6.95 -11.95 5.64
C VAL A 204 8.48 -12.08 5.63
N ILE A 205 9.04 -12.73 6.67
CA ILE A 205 10.50 -12.84 6.84
C ILE A 205 11.13 -13.77 5.80
N LYS A 206 10.50 -14.90 5.48
CA LYS A 206 11.05 -15.83 4.48
C LYS A 206 11.18 -15.22 3.09
N THR A 207 10.34 -14.24 2.76
CA THR A 207 10.39 -13.54 1.46
C THR A 207 11.36 -12.37 1.45
N MET A 208 11.82 -11.90 2.62
CA MET A 208 12.87 -10.91 2.74
C MET A 208 14.23 -11.58 2.50
N HIS A 209 14.57 -11.80 1.22
CA HIS A 209 15.88 -12.30 0.85
C HIS A 209 16.93 -11.21 1.09
N ALA A 210 18.05 -11.55 1.75
CA ALA A 210 19.15 -10.64 2.07
C ALA A 210 18.73 -9.41 2.92
N VAL A 211 18.48 -9.59 4.21
CA VAL A 211 18.24 -8.46 5.13
C VAL A 211 19.57 -7.89 5.63
N ALA A 212 19.81 -6.58 5.50
CA ALA A 212 20.97 -5.92 6.12
C ALA A 212 20.65 -5.50 7.55
N ASN A 213 19.54 -4.77 7.71
CA ASN A 213 19.06 -4.28 8.98
C ASN A 213 17.56 -4.59 9.12
N PHE A 214 17.19 -5.15 10.25
CA PHE A 214 15.82 -5.45 10.64
C PHE A 214 15.50 -4.68 11.90
N ASN A 215 14.82 -3.55 11.79
CA ASN A 215 14.48 -2.72 12.95
C ASN A 215 12.96 -2.61 13.09
N PHE A 216 12.44 -3.30 14.09
CA PHE A 216 11.03 -3.34 14.47
C PHE A 216 10.83 -2.78 15.88
N THR A 217 11.70 -1.83 16.28
CA THR A 217 11.66 -1.21 17.59
C THR A 217 10.34 -0.46 17.83
N GLY A 218 9.80 -0.56 19.05
CA GLY A 218 8.62 0.18 19.47
C GLY A 218 7.33 -0.27 18.79
N ASN A 219 7.23 -1.55 18.43
CA ASN A 219 5.99 -2.17 17.98
C ASN A 219 5.21 -2.77 19.15
N ARG A 220 4.18 -3.58 18.85
CA ARG A 220 3.36 -4.29 19.82
C ARG A 220 3.45 -5.80 19.62
N ILE A 221 4.64 -6.29 19.26
CA ILE A 221 4.82 -7.68 18.83
C ILE A 221 4.54 -8.60 20.03
N THR A 222 3.43 -9.33 19.93
CA THR A 222 3.02 -10.32 20.91
C THR A 222 3.63 -11.69 20.62
N PHE A 223 4.02 -11.91 19.35
CA PHE A 223 4.40 -13.22 18.85
C PHE A 223 5.39 -13.14 17.67
N MET A 224 6.41 -14.01 17.69
CA MET A 224 7.28 -14.31 16.54
C MET A 224 7.32 -15.82 16.30
N LEU A 225 6.99 -16.25 15.08
CA LEU A 225 7.01 -17.66 14.69
C LEU A 225 8.43 -18.20 14.61
N CYS A 226 8.56 -19.47 14.99
CA CYS A 226 9.75 -20.30 14.87
C CYS A 226 10.24 -20.35 13.41
N GLY A 227 11.56 -20.19 13.19
CA GLY A 227 12.19 -19.99 11.86
C GLY A 227 12.45 -18.53 11.46
N ASN A 228 11.80 -17.56 12.13
CA ASN A 228 12.14 -16.15 12.01
C ASN A 228 13.42 -15.81 12.80
N GLN A 229 13.66 -16.52 13.91
CA GLN A 229 14.84 -16.39 14.75
C GLN A 229 16.12 -16.71 14.00
N ASP A 230 16.21 -17.89 13.38
CA ASP A 230 17.41 -18.33 12.65
C ASP A 230 17.75 -17.37 11.49
N ALA A 231 16.71 -16.81 10.87
CA ALA A 231 16.86 -15.84 9.78
C ALA A 231 17.28 -14.44 10.25
N LEU A 232 16.82 -13.99 11.43
CA LEU A 232 17.00 -12.61 11.89
C LEU A 232 18.04 -12.42 12.99
N LEU A 233 18.09 -13.34 13.95
CA LEU A 233 18.93 -13.24 15.15
C LEU A 233 20.24 -14.00 15.01
N GLU A 234 20.27 -15.10 14.23
CA GLU A 234 21.47 -15.90 14.01
C GLU A 234 22.24 -15.52 12.72
N SER A 235 21.69 -14.60 11.92
CA SER A 235 22.34 -14.10 10.71
C SER A 235 23.29 -12.92 10.99
N ASN A 236 24.15 -12.60 10.02
CA ASN A 236 25.03 -11.42 10.10
C ASN A 236 24.27 -10.08 10.08
N SER A 237 22.96 -10.08 9.85
CA SER A 237 22.10 -8.90 9.83
C SER A 237 22.04 -8.20 11.19
N THR A 238 21.87 -6.87 11.22
CA THR A 238 21.56 -6.17 12.47
C THR A 238 20.07 -6.32 12.76
N ALA A 239 19.71 -6.87 13.93
CA ALA A 239 18.31 -7.01 14.34
C ALA A 239 18.04 -6.18 15.60
N GLN A 240 17.10 -5.25 15.49
CA GLN A 240 16.65 -4.35 16.56
C GLN A 240 15.15 -4.54 16.74
N VAL A 241 14.77 -5.49 17.58
CA VAL A 241 13.37 -5.78 17.92
C VAL A 241 13.12 -5.33 19.34
N PHE A 242 13.40 -4.07 19.65
CA PHE A 242 13.35 -3.54 21.02
C PHE A 242 11.98 -2.95 21.36
N ASN A 243 11.70 -2.78 22.64
CA ASN A 243 10.48 -2.16 23.15
C ASN A 243 9.20 -2.82 22.60
N ASN A 244 9.16 -4.15 22.59
CA ASN A 244 7.97 -4.95 22.31
C ASN A 244 7.48 -5.68 23.57
N THR A 245 6.21 -6.08 23.56
CA THR A 245 5.57 -6.83 24.65
C THR A 245 5.00 -8.14 24.13
N PHE A 246 5.74 -9.22 24.33
CA PHE A 246 5.39 -10.57 23.92
C PHE A 246 4.32 -11.20 24.83
N ASN A 247 3.67 -12.27 24.41
CA ASN A 247 2.86 -13.07 25.33
C ASN A 247 3.77 -14.01 26.15
N CYS A 248 3.68 -13.98 27.49
CA CYS A 248 4.37 -14.95 28.34
C CYS A 248 3.69 -16.31 28.17
N SER A 249 4.16 -17.10 27.20
CA SER A 249 3.64 -18.41 26.88
C SER A 249 4.77 -19.33 26.43
N CYS A 250 4.46 -20.62 26.32
CA CYS A 250 5.45 -21.61 25.91
C CYS A 250 5.98 -21.38 24.48
N GLU A 251 5.26 -20.61 23.66
CA GLU A 251 5.71 -20.28 22.31
C GLU A 251 6.83 -19.24 22.29
N LEU A 252 7.08 -18.55 23.41
CA LEU A 252 8.21 -17.64 23.58
C LEU A 252 9.48 -18.37 24.08
N ALA A 253 9.41 -19.66 24.41
CA ALA A 253 10.53 -20.40 25.01
C ALA A 253 11.78 -20.49 24.13
N TRP A 254 11.67 -20.21 22.83
CA TRP A 254 12.82 -20.13 21.93
C TRP A 254 13.85 -19.06 22.36
N ILE A 255 13.44 -18.03 23.13
CA ILE A 255 14.38 -17.00 23.60
C ILE A 255 15.51 -17.57 24.48
N PHE A 256 15.30 -18.74 25.08
CA PHE A 256 16.31 -19.43 25.90
C PHE A 256 17.37 -20.15 25.07
N SER A 257 17.15 -20.36 23.77
CA SER A 257 18.17 -20.90 22.87
C SER A 257 19.12 -19.84 22.32
N LEU A 258 18.85 -18.55 22.59
CA LEU A 258 19.70 -17.46 22.15
C LEU A 258 21.02 -17.44 22.95
N ASP A 259 22.15 -17.36 22.24
CA ASP A 259 23.48 -17.24 22.83
C ASP A 259 23.58 -15.97 23.68
N GLU A 260 23.97 -16.07 24.94
CA GLU A 260 24.09 -14.93 25.84
C GLU A 260 25.39 -14.14 25.65
N ASN A 261 26.35 -14.70 24.90
CA ASN A 261 27.60 -14.03 24.55
C ASN A 261 27.49 -13.19 23.28
N ASP A 262 26.38 -13.30 22.54
CA ASP A 262 26.07 -12.39 21.43
C ASP A 262 25.38 -11.13 21.97
N ASN A 263 25.95 -9.96 21.65
CA ASN A 263 25.39 -8.69 22.06
C ASN A 263 23.97 -8.48 21.49
N LYS A 264 23.68 -8.95 20.27
CA LYS A 264 22.35 -8.75 19.62
C LYS A 264 21.24 -9.43 20.42
N THR A 265 21.47 -10.66 20.82
CA THR A 265 20.54 -11.51 21.58
C THR A 265 20.41 -11.06 23.03
N MET A 266 21.50 -10.60 23.66
CA MET A 266 21.48 -9.98 24.98
C MET A 266 20.54 -8.76 24.98
N TYR A 267 20.73 -7.82 24.05
CA TYR A 267 19.85 -6.64 23.95
C TYR A 267 18.39 -7.02 23.64
N PHE A 268 18.14 -8.08 22.88
CA PHE A 268 16.78 -8.58 22.68
C PHE A 268 16.11 -8.95 24.01
N LYS A 269 16.76 -9.70 24.89
CA LYS A 269 16.20 -10.07 26.20
C LYS A 269 16.07 -8.86 27.15
N GLU A 270 16.97 -7.90 27.06
CA GLU A 270 16.96 -6.71 27.94
C GLU A 270 15.89 -5.69 27.58
N GLN A 271 15.69 -5.46 26.28
CA GLN A 271 14.85 -4.38 25.77
C GLN A 271 13.41 -4.80 25.50
N ASN A 272 13.02 -6.01 25.90
CA ASN A 272 11.67 -6.52 25.68
C ASN A 272 11.06 -7.07 26.96
N TYR A 273 9.74 -7.15 26.93
CA TYR A 273 8.91 -7.64 28.01
C TYR A 273 7.98 -8.74 27.49
N CYS A 274 7.42 -9.53 28.40
CA CYS A 274 6.24 -10.31 28.11
C CYS A 274 5.11 -9.97 29.08
N ILE A 275 3.87 -10.21 28.66
CA ILE A 275 2.67 -10.06 29.48
C ILE A 275 2.04 -11.43 29.77
N HIS A 276 1.77 -11.71 31.04
CA HIS A 276 1.06 -12.91 31.48
C HIS A 276 -0.45 -12.74 31.27
N GLN A 277 -1.22 -13.84 31.18
CA GLN A 277 -2.69 -13.79 31.01
C GLN A 277 -3.42 -13.01 32.12
N ARG A 278 -2.80 -12.84 33.29
CA ARG A 278 -3.33 -12.07 34.43
C ARG A 278 -3.02 -10.58 34.35
N GLY A 279 -2.27 -10.14 33.35
CA GLY A 279 -1.85 -8.75 33.13
C GLY A 279 -0.46 -8.40 33.67
N ASP A 280 0.22 -9.33 34.35
CA ASP A 280 1.58 -9.11 34.88
C ASP A 280 2.58 -8.89 33.73
N ILE A 281 3.32 -7.78 33.75
CA ILE A 281 4.38 -7.49 32.77
C ILE A 281 5.73 -7.88 33.37
N ILE A 282 6.49 -8.71 32.67
CA ILE A 282 7.74 -9.31 33.12
C ILE A 282 8.83 -9.02 32.09
N GLN A 283 10.02 -8.61 32.53
CA GLN A 283 11.16 -8.39 31.63
C GLN A 283 11.70 -9.75 31.13
N LEU A 284 12.01 -9.87 29.83
CA LEU A 284 12.39 -11.18 29.27
C LEU A 284 13.66 -11.76 29.93
N ARG A 285 14.66 -10.92 30.24
CA ARG A 285 15.91 -11.36 30.89
C ARG A 285 15.72 -12.03 32.25
N THR A 286 14.60 -11.82 32.94
CA THR A 286 14.35 -12.41 34.28
C THR A 286 13.59 -13.72 34.20
N LEU A 287 13.11 -14.11 33.02
CA LEU A 287 12.33 -15.34 32.85
C LEU A 287 13.22 -16.58 32.98
N GLN A 288 12.59 -17.68 33.35
CA GLN A 288 13.17 -19.02 33.34
C GLN A 288 12.30 -19.92 32.46
N ILE A 289 12.87 -20.90 31.76
CA ILE A 289 12.10 -21.72 30.79
C ILE A 289 10.90 -22.41 31.44
N GLY A 290 11.07 -22.94 32.66
CA GLY A 290 10.01 -23.58 33.44
C GLY A 290 8.88 -22.65 33.88
N SER A 291 9.06 -21.32 33.78
CA SER A 291 7.99 -20.33 34.02
C SER A 291 7.07 -20.14 32.81
N LEU A 292 7.50 -20.56 31.61
CA LEU A 292 6.73 -20.45 30.36
C LEU A 292 6.14 -21.78 29.89
N CYS A 293 6.86 -22.88 30.12
CA CYS A 293 6.52 -24.23 29.64
C CYS A 293 6.63 -25.27 30.76
N GLN A 294 5.79 -26.30 30.71
CA GLN A 294 5.95 -27.51 31.54
C GLN A 294 7.03 -28.48 31.00
N SER A 295 7.54 -28.23 29.80
CA SER A 295 8.57 -29.01 29.12
C SER A 295 9.84 -28.17 29.01
N ASP A 296 10.98 -28.77 29.36
CA ASP A 296 12.31 -28.16 29.23
C ASP A 296 12.85 -28.16 27.79
N GLN A 297 12.09 -28.69 26.83
CA GLN A 297 12.50 -28.76 25.42
C GLN A 297 11.80 -27.69 24.56
N PRO A 298 12.55 -26.87 23.81
CA PRO A 298 12.00 -25.95 22.80
C PRO A 298 11.18 -26.73 21.76
N LYS A 299 9.97 -26.26 21.43
CA LYS A 299 9.12 -26.91 20.41
C LYS A 299 9.71 -26.67 19.01
N LYS A 300 9.85 -27.75 18.22
CA LYS A 300 10.21 -27.68 16.79
C LYS A 300 9.09 -27.03 15.97
N CYS A 301 9.49 -26.21 15.00
CA CYS A 301 8.60 -25.37 14.21
C CYS A 301 7.67 -26.17 13.27
N PRO A 302 6.37 -25.83 13.19
CA PRO A 302 5.50 -26.35 12.13
C PRO A 302 5.79 -25.69 10.78
N MET A 303 5.70 -26.46 9.69
CA MET A 303 5.76 -25.93 8.32
C MET A 303 4.45 -25.22 7.95
N LEU A 304 4.54 -24.08 7.27
CA LEU A 304 3.37 -23.32 6.81
C LEU A 304 3.09 -23.50 5.31
N SER A 305 1.81 -23.38 5.00
CA SER A 305 1.04 -23.74 3.81
C SER A 305 1.41 -22.97 2.52
N PRO A 306 0.95 -23.42 1.34
CA PRO A 306 1.42 -22.95 0.04
C PRO A 306 0.87 -21.57 -0.36
N SER A 307 1.54 -20.99 -1.36
CA SER A 307 1.37 -19.66 -1.96
C SER A 307 -0.08 -19.28 -2.30
N MET A 308 -0.43 -18.01 -2.05
CA MET A 308 -1.62 -17.35 -2.60
C MET A 308 -1.45 -17.04 -4.10
N PRO A 309 -2.55 -16.92 -4.87
CA PRO A 309 -2.49 -16.49 -6.25
C PRO A 309 -2.00 -15.04 -6.37
N TYR A 310 -1.13 -14.79 -7.36
CA TYR A 310 -0.56 -13.49 -7.73
C TYR A 310 -1.24 -12.98 -9.00
N LYS A 311 -1.59 -11.70 -9.03
CA LYS A 311 -2.07 -11.00 -10.25
C LYS A 311 -1.11 -9.87 -10.56
N ASP A 312 -0.47 -9.91 -11.73
CA ASP A 312 0.49 -8.89 -12.17
C ASP A 312 -0.22 -7.64 -12.69
N CYS A 313 0.39 -6.47 -12.50
CA CYS A 313 -0.08 -5.21 -13.09
C CYS A 313 -0.13 -5.27 -14.63
N MET A 314 0.64 -6.15 -15.27
CA MET A 314 0.76 -6.19 -16.74
C MET A 314 -0.30 -7.06 -17.45
N ALA A 315 -1.10 -7.85 -16.72
CA ALA A 315 -2.05 -8.76 -17.36
C ALA A 315 -3.39 -8.10 -17.80
N ASP A 316 -3.74 -6.93 -17.26
CA ASP A 316 -5.09 -6.34 -17.43
C ASP A 316 -5.15 -5.11 -18.36
N PHE A 317 -4.03 -4.57 -18.85
CA PHE A 317 -4.03 -3.33 -19.66
C PHE A 317 -3.99 -3.53 -21.18
N ASP A 318 -3.80 -4.76 -21.66
CA ASP A 318 -3.79 -5.10 -23.10
C ASP A 318 -5.02 -5.92 -23.55
N GLU A 319 -5.96 -6.27 -22.66
CA GLU A 319 -7.19 -6.97 -23.08
C GLU A 319 -8.36 -6.00 -23.28
N PRO A 320 -9.00 -5.97 -24.47
CA PRO A 320 -10.29 -5.31 -24.62
C PRO A 320 -11.30 -6.06 -23.74
N LEU A 321 -11.89 -5.33 -22.77
CA LEU A 321 -12.94 -5.79 -21.86
C LEU A 321 -13.99 -6.64 -22.61
N ASN A 322 -13.88 -7.95 -22.51
CA ASN A 322 -14.96 -8.87 -22.84
C ASN A 322 -15.75 -9.12 -21.55
N PRO A 323 -17.07 -8.90 -21.54
CA PRO A 323 -17.85 -9.15 -20.34
C PRO A 323 -18.03 -10.66 -20.17
N VAL A 324 -17.97 -11.08 -18.90
CA VAL A 324 -18.30 -12.40 -18.34
C VAL A 324 -17.11 -13.35 -18.19
N ASP A 325 -16.61 -13.42 -16.94
CA ASP A 325 -16.57 -14.71 -16.25
C ASP A 325 -16.93 -14.53 -14.78
N LYS A 326 -18.00 -15.22 -14.39
CA LYS A 326 -18.46 -15.35 -13.01
C LYS A 326 -17.49 -16.26 -12.27
N VAL A 327 -16.84 -15.75 -11.24
CA VAL A 327 -16.11 -16.59 -10.28
C VAL A 327 -17.14 -17.30 -9.40
N GLU A 328 -17.35 -18.59 -9.62
CA GLU A 328 -18.08 -19.48 -8.70
C GLU A 328 -17.23 -19.77 -7.46
N TYR A 329 -17.81 -19.61 -6.28
CA TYR A 329 -17.23 -20.05 -5.01
C TYR A 329 -17.58 -21.52 -4.75
N PRO A 330 -16.65 -22.36 -4.26
CA PRO A 330 -16.99 -23.72 -3.86
C PRO A 330 -17.72 -23.71 -2.52
N THR A 331 -19.00 -24.07 -2.52
CA THR A 331 -19.75 -24.43 -1.31
C THR A 331 -19.35 -25.82 -0.84
N LYS A 332 -19.07 -25.95 0.47
CA LYS A 332 -18.93 -27.23 1.18
C LYS A 332 -20.15 -28.12 0.93
N ASP A 333 -19.91 -29.37 0.57
CA ASP A 333 -20.94 -30.40 0.52
C ASP A 333 -20.49 -31.64 1.32
N PRO A 334 -21.16 -32.00 2.42
CA PRO A 334 -21.13 -33.35 2.95
C PRO A 334 -22.36 -34.11 2.46
N LYS A 335 -22.13 -35.16 1.65
CA LYS A 335 -23.15 -36.10 1.16
C LYS A 335 -24.06 -36.62 2.30
N ARG A 336 -25.38 -36.46 2.17
CA ARG A 336 -26.34 -37.56 2.40
C ARG A 336 -27.72 -37.28 1.79
N ASN A 337 -28.15 -38.27 1.00
CA ASN A 337 -29.40 -38.38 0.24
C ASN A 337 -30.69 -38.18 1.07
N GLY A 338 -31.74 -37.64 0.43
CA GLY A 338 -33.12 -37.85 0.88
C GLY A 338 -34.20 -36.96 0.26
N GLN A 339 -34.66 -37.33 -0.94
CA GLN A 339 -36.04 -37.21 -1.47
C GLN A 339 -36.78 -35.85 -1.64
N MET A 340 -37.61 -35.85 -2.70
CA MET A 340 -38.77 -35.01 -3.06
C MET A 340 -38.47 -33.72 -3.87
N ALA A 341 -38.74 -33.69 -5.19
CA ALA A 341 -40.06 -33.45 -5.82
C ALA A 341 -40.53 -31.99 -5.56
N VAL A 342 -40.99 -31.13 -6.48
CA VAL A 342 -41.67 -31.25 -7.79
C VAL A 342 -42.09 -29.79 -8.16
N ILE A 343 -42.41 -29.47 -9.45
CA ILE A 343 -43.22 -28.29 -9.95
C ILE A 343 -42.55 -26.88 -9.88
N MET A 344 -42.69 -25.90 -10.78
CA MET A 344 -43.29 -25.68 -12.11
C MET A 344 -42.80 -24.29 -12.60
N THR A 345 -42.28 -24.16 -13.83
CA THR A 345 -42.82 -23.42 -14.99
C THR A 345 -43.18 -21.92 -14.89
N PHE A 346 -42.56 -21.15 -15.81
CA PHE A 346 -43.01 -19.97 -16.57
C PHE A 346 -43.26 -18.61 -15.89
N PHE A 347 -42.56 -17.56 -16.36
CA PHE A 347 -43.18 -16.39 -17.02
C PHE A 347 -42.16 -15.66 -17.92
N GLN A 348 -42.52 -15.51 -19.21
CA GLN A 348 -41.84 -14.71 -20.23
C GLN A 348 -42.45 -13.29 -20.31
N VAL A 349 -41.57 -12.30 -20.50
CA VAL A 349 -41.58 -11.21 -21.50
C VAL A 349 -42.93 -10.64 -21.97
N LEU A 350 -43.10 -9.32 -21.87
CA LEU A 350 -43.68 -8.52 -22.97
C LEU A 350 -43.17 -7.07 -23.01
N ILE A 351 -42.84 -6.65 -24.24
CA ILE A 351 -42.38 -5.33 -24.73
C ILE A 351 -43.58 -4.41 -24.99
N LEU A 352 -43.37 -3.08 -25.10
CA LEU A 352 -43.96 -2.07 -26.03
C LEU A 352 -43.78 -0.66 -25.42
N VAL A 353 -42.84 0.20 -25.83
CA VAL A 353 -42.84 1.15 -26.98
C VAL A 353 -44.13 1.94 -27.15
N PHE A 354 -44.08 3.29 -27.02
CA PHE A 354 -44.87 4.30 -27.77
C PHE A 354 -44.46 5.77 -27.41
N PRO A 355 -44.82 6.83 -28.18
CA PRO A 355 -43.85 7.72 -28.82
C PRO A 355 -44.04 9.23 -28.54
N SER A 356 -43.16 10.04 -29.15
CA SER A 356 -43.17 11.50 -29.30
C SER A 356 -44.39 12.05 -30.06
N TYR A 357 -44.94 13.21 -29.66
CA TYR A 357 -44.99 14.49 -30.43
C TYR A 357 -46.08 15.52 -30.02
N LEU A 358 -45.67 16.80 -30.05
CA LEU A 358 -46.35 18.07 -30.43
C LEU A 358 -47.38 18.82 -29.52
N ILE A 359 -46.93 20.03 -29.10
CA ILE A 359 -47.43 21.40 -29.38
C ILE A 359 -48.80 21.90 -28.84
N SER A 360 -48.71 23.12 -28.25
CA SER A 360 -49.62 24.30 -28.31
C SER A 360 -50.43 24.63 -27.04
N VAL A 361 -50.15 25.71 -26.30
CA VAL A 361 -50.46 27.16 -26.47
C VAL A 361 -51.60 27.59 -25.53
N SER A 362 -51.27 28.57 -24.66
CA SER A 362 -52.04 29.58 -23.92
C SER A 362 -53.39 29.27 -23.25
N SER A 363 -53.48 29.68 -21.99
CA SER A 363 -54.34 30.79 -21.55
C SER A 363 -53.75 31.44 -20.30
#